data_AF-X1PWJ4-F1
#
_entry.id   AF-X1PWJ4-F1
#
_cell.length_a   1.000
_cell.length_b   1.000
_cell.length_c   1.000
_cell.angle_alpha   90.00
_cell.angle_beta   90.00
_cell.angle_gamma   90.00
#
_symmetry.space_group_name_H-M   'P 1'
#
loop_
_entity.id
_entity.type
_entity.pdbx_description
1 polymer ?
#
loop_
_entity_poly.entity_id
_entity_poly.type
_entity_poly.pdbx_seq_one_letter_code
_entity_poly.pdbx_strand_id
1 'polypeptide(L)'
;MVSQQVLVKNFYRALLSASYIAGATAVGGPPAGAVAARSIATPLGVASIELAAQQATDFTIGSKAMHEGGLITEPTFALLGEFGPEMVIPLKKKPRSRKQRANDKKKSRAWSEANAALRNKNGQLKKGRTQKDVAQRANRILRRL
;
A
#
# COMPACT_ATOMS: atom_id res chain seq x y z
N MET A 1 26.69 19.68 -11.25
CA MET A 1 26.45 18.35 -10.66
C MET A 1 25.64 17.54 -11.65
N VAL A 2 26.10 16.35 -12.06
CA VAL A 2 25.36 15.48 -12.99
C VAL A 2 24.16 14.88 -12.26
N SER A 3 22.97 14.88 -12.88
CA SER A 3 21.78 14.32 -12.23
C SER A 3 21.90 12.81 -12.04
N GLN A 4 21.30 12.28 -10.98
CA GLN A 4 21.28 10.83 -10.70
C GLN A 4 20.73 10.03 -11.91
N GLN A 5 19.75 10.60 -12.62
CA GLN A 5 19.17 9.98 -13.81
C GLN A 5 20.18 9.82 -14.95
N VAL A 6 21.01 10.83 -15.18
CA VAL A 6 22.06 10.77 -16.21
C VAL A 6 23.11 9.72 -15.84
N LEU A 7 23.49 9.62 -14.56
CA LEU A 7 24.45 8.60 -14.11
C LEU A 7 23.94 7.17 -14.30
N VAL A 8 22.71 6.89 -13.87
CA VAL A 8 22.09 5.55 -13.99
C VAL A 8 21.88 5.18 -15.46
N LYS A 9 21.46 6.13 -16.29
CA LYS A 9 21.31 5.91 -17.73
C LYS A 9 22.61 5.58 -18.43
N ASN A 10 23.68 6.30 -18.12
CA ASN A 10 25.01 6.03 -18.67
C ASN A 10 25.52 4.65 -18.26
N PHE A 11 25.24 4.22 -17.03
CA PHE A 11 25.55 2.87 -16.56
C PHE A 11 24.82 1.80 -17.38
N TYR A 12 23.49 1.90 -17.52
CA TYR A 12 22.71 0.92 -18.30
C TYR A 12 23.09 0.90 -19.78
N ARG A 13 23.39 2.07 -20.37
CA ARG A 13 23.90 2.16 -21.74
C ARG A 13 25.20 1.37 -21.92
N ALA A 14 26.16 1.54 -21.00
CA ALA A 14 27.43 0.81 -21.05
C ALA A 14 27.21 -0.70 -20.85
N LEU A 15 26.37 -1.07 -19.88
CA LEU A 15 26.06 -2.47 -19.56
C LEU A 15 25.41 -3.20 -20.74
N LEU A 16 24.38 -2.60 -21.36
CA LEU A 16 23.66 -3.19 -22.49
C LEU A 16 24.56 -3.31 -23.74
N SER A 17 25.40 -2.31 -23.99
CA SER A 17 26.34 -2.35 -25.12
C SER A 17 27.36 -3.48 -24.92
N ALA A 18 27.94 -3.58 -23.72
CA ALA A 18 28.93 -4.59 -23.39
C ALA A 18 28.33 -6.00 -23.38
N SER A 19 27.13 -6.18 -22.82
CA SER A 19 26.48 -7.49 -22.75
C SER A 19 26.08 -8.01 -24.13
N TYR A 20 25.59 -7.13 -25.02
CA TYR A 20 25.28 -7.49 -26.40
C TYR A 20 26.52 -7.97 -27.17
N ILE A 21 27.64 -7.22 -27.06
CA ILE A 21 28.91 -7.61 -27.70
C ILE A 21 29.46 -8.90 -27.08
N ALA A 22 29.44 -9.01 -25.74
CA ALA A 22 29.94 -10.19 -25.04
C ALA A 22 29.12 -11.44 -25.37
N GLY A 23 27.80 -11.34 -25.41
CA GLY A 23 26.92 -12.44 -25.79
C GLY A 23 27.14 -12.90 -27.23
N ALA A 24 27.26 -11.96 -28.18
CA ALA A 24 27.60 -12.28 -29.55
C ALA A 24 28.98 -12.96 -29.67
N THR A 25 29.96 -12.49 -28.89
CA THR A 25 31.31 -13.08 -28.85
C THR A 25 31.30 -14.49 -28.25
N ALA A 26 30.50 -14.72 -27.21
CA ALA A 26 30.39 -16.03 -26.56
C ALA A 26 29.79 -17.10 -27.49
N VAL A 27 28.85 -16.71 -28.36
CA VAL A 27 28.15 -17.63 -29.26
C VAL A 27 28.90 -17.83 -30.57
N GLY A 28 29.44 -16.75 -31.17
CA GLY A 28 30.02 -16.78 -32.51
C GLY A 28 31.52 -16.42 -32.57
N GLY A 29 32.17 -16.33 -31.42
CA GLY A 29 33.59 -15.96 -31.32
C GLY A 29 33.88 -14.48 -31.62
N PRO A 30 35.18 -14.09 -31.65
CA PRO A 30 35.60 -12.72 -31.88
C PRO A 30 35.01 -12.03 -33.13
N PRO A 31 34.85 -12.73 -34.28
CA PRO A 31 34.23 -12.12 -35.47
C PRO A 31 32.78 -11.69 -35.23
N ALA A 32 31.99 -12.50 -34.52
CA ALA A 32 30.60 -12.15 -34.20
C ALA A 32 30.52 -10.96 -33.22
N GLY A 33 31.45 -10.88 -32.27
CA GLY A 33 31.61 -9.71 -31.40
C GLY A 33 31.89 -8.42 -32.16
N ALA A 34 32.75 -8.47 -33.17
CA ALA A 34 33.05 -7.31 -34.02
C ALA A 34 31.85 -6.86 -34.86
N VAL A 35 31.04 -7.81 -35.35
CA VAL A 35 29.78 -7.51 -36.06
C VAL A 35 28.78 -6.84 -35.11
N ALA A 36 28.63 -7.37 -33.90
CA ALA A 36 27.76 -6.78 -32.87
C ALA A 36 28.20 -5.37 -32.46
N ALA A 37 29.50 -5.13 -32.32
CA ALA A 37 30.03 -3.80 -32.03
C ALA A 37 29.73 -2.79 -33.16
N ARG A 38 29.79 -3.23 -34.42
CA ARG A 38 29.42 -2.40 -35.58
C ARG A 38 27.93 -2.15 -35.65
N SER A 39 27.08 -3.14 -35.34
CA SER A 39 25.63 -2.98 -35.42
C SER A 39 25.12 -1.96 -34.39
N ILE A 40 25.65 -1.96 -33.17
CA ILE A 40 25.27 -0.97 -32.14
C ILE A 40 25.83 0.44 -32.41
N ALA A 41 26.87 0.57 -33.25
CA ALA A 41 27.41 1.86 -33.67
C ALA A 41 26.58 2.56 -34.76
N THR A 42 25.63 1.84 -35.39
CA THR A 42 24.71 2.44 -36.36
C THR A 42 23.72 3.39 -35.66
N PRO A 43 23.13 4.37 -36.36
CA PRO A 43 22.13 5.26 -35.77
C PRO A 43 20.95 4.51 -35.13
N LEU A 44 20.49 3.42 -35.75
CA LEU A 44 19.42 2.56 -35.22
C LEU A 44 19.88 1.77 -33.98
N GLY A 45 21.12 1.25 -34.00
CA GLY A 45 21.71 0.55 -32.86
C GLY A 45 21.94 1.45 -31.64
N VAL A 46 22.37 2.69 -31.86
CA VAL A 46 22.50 3.68 -30.79
C VAL A 46 21.12 4.00 -30.21
N ALA A 47 20.12 4.24 -31.06
CA ALA A 47 18.77 4.55 -30.62
C ALA A 47 18.12 3.40 -29.81
N SER A 48 18.34 2.15 -30.21
CA SER A 48 17.78 0.99 -29.51
C SER A 48 18.40 0.79 -28.13
N ILE A 49 19.73 0.91 -28.01
CA ILE A 49 20.43 0.87 -26.72
C ILE A 49 20.01 2.04 -25.83
N GLU A 50 19.86 3.24 -26.40
CA GLU A 50 19.45 4.44 -25.66
C GLU A 50 18.02 4.30 -25.12
N LEU A 51 17.10 3.75 -25.92
CA LEU A 51 15.72 3.48 -25.51
C LEU A 51 15.67 2.42 -24.40
N ALA A 52 16.40 1.33 -24.55
CA ALA A 52 16.47 0.28 -23.52
C ALA A 52 17.11 0.79 -22.23
N ALA A 53 18.17 1.61 -22.32
CA ALA A 53 18.80 2.24 -21.16
C ALA A 53 17.86 3.23 -20.48
N GLN A 54 17.07 3.99 -21.25
CA GLN A 54 16.05 4.90 -20.71
C GLN A 54 14.98 4.13 -19.96
N GLN A 55 14.42 3.06 -20.54
CA GLN A 55 13.41 2.22 -19.88
C GLN A 55 13.94 1.59 -18.59
N ALA A 56 15.16 1.04 -18.62
CA ALA A 56 15.79 0.49 -17.42
C ALA A 56 16.00 1.56 -16.34
N THR A 57 16.44 2.75 -16.74
CA THR A 57 16.64 3.89 -15.82
C THR A 57 15.33 4.35 -15.20
N ASP A 58 14.28 4.48 -16.01
CA ASP A 58 12.96 4.91 -15.56
C ASP A 58 12.35 3.87 -14.61
N PHE A 59 12.58 2.58 -14.86
CA PHE A 59 12.22 1.53 -13.92
C PHE A 59 13.02 1.60 -12.63
N THR A 60 14.35 1.77 -12.68
CA THR A 60 15.20 1.85 -11.48
C THR A 60 14.89 3.08 -10.63
N ILE A 61 14.67 4.24 -11.26
CA ILE A 61 14.34 5.47 -10.54
C ILE A 61 12.88 5.45 -10.07
N GLY A 62 11.97 4.96 -10.92
CA GLY A 62 10.58 4.70 -10.53
C GLY A 62 10.48 3.74 -9.36
N SER A 63 11.37 2.74 -9.28
CA SER A 63 11.43 1.81 -8.15
C SER A 63 11.89 2.45 -6.85
N LYS A 64 12.71 3.50 -6.91
CA LYS A 64 13.04 4.32 -5.74
C LYS A 64 11.83 5.14 -5.28
N ALA A 65 10.97 5.60 -6.20
CA ALA A 65 9.70 6.25 -5.86
C ALA A 65 8.68 5.27 -5.25
N MET A 66 8.76 3.97 -5.55
CA MET A 66 7.93 2.93 -4.91
C MET A 66 8.22 2.76 -3.40
N HIS A 67 9.28 3.41 -2.86
CA HIS A 67 9.57 3.43 -1.43
C HIS A 67 8.83 4.56 -0.67
N GLU A 68 8.37 5.61 -1.35
CA GLU A 68 7.87 6.82 -0.70
C GLU A 68 6.44 6.67 -0.14
N GLY A 69 5.77 5.56 -0.44
CA GLY A 69 4.42 5.23 0.02
C GLY A 69 3.32 6.19 -0.46
N GLY A 70 2.10 5.98 0.03
CA GLY A 70 0.96 6.81 -0.36
C GLY A 70 -0.41 6.23 -0.01
N LEU A 71 -1.45 7.04 -0.24
CA LEU A 71 -2.85 6.63 -0.09
C LEU A 71 -3.42 6.20 -1.44
N ILE A 72 -3.70 4.91 -1.58
CA ILE A 72 -4.41 4.35 -2.73
C ILE A 72 -5.91 4.39 -2.44
N THR A 73 -6.66 5.26 -3.13
CA THR A 73 -8.09 5.48 -2.87
C THR A 73 -9.02 4.64 -3.75
N GLU A 74 -8.47 3.95 -4.74
CA GLU A 74 -9.23 3.14 -5.69
C GLU A 74 -8.69 1.70 -5.76
N PRO A 75 -9.47 0.71 -6.24
CA PRO A 75 -8.96 -0.63 -6.44
C PRO A 75 -7.79 -0.64 -7.42
N THR A 76 -6.59 -0.92 -6.93
CA THR A 76 -5.37 -0.96 -7.74
C THR A 76 -4.69 -2.30 -7.55
N PHE A 77 -4.24 -2.91 -8.65
CA PHE A 77 -3.34 -4.05 -8.61
C PHE A 77 -1.92 -3.50 -8.41
N ALA A 78 -1.39 -3.59 -7.19
CA ALA A 78 -0.11 -3.02 -6.82
C ALA A 78 0.79 -4.10 -6.17
N LEU A 79 2.10 -4.00 -6.42
CA LEU A 79 3.11 -4.71 -5.65
C LEU A 79 3.33 -3.93 -4.36
N LEU A 80 3.09 -4.58 -3.22
CA LEU A 80 3.30 -4.03 -1.88
C LEU A 80 4.62 -4.56 -1.32
N GLY A 81 5.43 -3.70 -0.69
CA GLY A 81 6.76 -4.07 -0.22
C GLY A 81 7.78 -2.93 -0.18
N GLU A 82 7.46 -1.84 0.51
CA GLU A 82 8.41 -0.82 0.94
C GLU A 82 9.48 -1.42 1.86
N PHE A 83 10.61 -0.71 1.99
CA PHE A 83 11.64 -1.06 2.94
C PHE A 83 11.15 -0.79 4.38
N GLY A 84 10.50 -1.78 5.00
CA GLY A 84 10.04 -1.74 6.39
C GLY A 84 8.74 -2.52 6.64
N PRO A 85 8.22 -2.52 7.88
CA PRO A 85 6.92 -3.12 8.20
C PRO A 85 5.77 -2.35 7.54
N GLU A 86 4.99 -3.02 6.71
CA GLU A 86 3.80 -2.46 6.07
C GLU A 86 2.49 -3.00 6.66
N MET A 87 1.42 -2.21 6.52
CA MET A 87 0.07 -2.60 6.96
C MET A 87 -0.99 -2.23 5.92
N VAL A 88 -1.72 -3.24 5.44
CA VAL A 88 -2.89 -3.07 4.56
C VAL A 88 -4.15 -3.04 5.40
N ILE A 89 -4.84 -1.89 5.42
CA ILE A 89 -6.12 -1.73 6.14
C ILE A 89 -7.28 -1.66 5.14
N PRO A 90 -8.14 -2.69 5.07
CA PRO A 90 -9.37 -2.60 4.29
C PRO A 90 -10.33 -1.57 4.93
N LEU A 91 -10.69 -0.52 4.19
CA LEU A 91 -11.58 0.55 4.69
C LEU A 91 -13.07 0.14 4.73
N LYS A 92 -13.45 -1.00 4.14
CA LYS A 92 -14.84 -1.44 4.15
C LYS A 92 -15.24 -1.93 5.55
N LYS A 93 -16.24 -1.26 6.15
CA LYS A 93 -16.89 -1.72 7.39
C LYS A 93 -17.49 -3.09 7.17
N LYS A 94 -16.93 -4.12 7.81
CA LYS A 94 -17.53 -5.46 7.86
C LYS A 94 -18.98 -5.33 8.37
N PRO A 95 -19.98 -5.86 7.65
CA PRO A 95 -21.36 -5.82 8.13
C PRO A 95 -21.43 -6.57 9.46
N ARG A 96 -22.08 -5.96 10.47
CA ARG A 96 -22.24 -6.61 11.78
C ARG A 96 -23.02 -7.91 11.62
N SER A 97 -22.54 -8.96 12.30
CA SER A 97 -23.17 -10.27 12.29
C SER A 97 -24.56 -10.23 12.94
N ARG A 98 -25.41 -11.23 12.62
CA ARG A 98 -26.74 -11.36 13.25
C ARG A 98 -26.66 -11.41 14.78
N LYS A 99 -25.67 -12.14 15.33
CA LYS A 99 -25.41 -12.22 16.78
C LYS A 99 -25.04 -10.86 17.38
N GLN A 100 -24.19 -10.08 16.70
CA GLN A 100 -23.83 -8.74 17.15
C GLN A 100 -25.05 -7.82 17.18
N ARG A 101 -25.86 -7.80 16.10
CA ARG A 101 -27.09 -6.99 16.04
C ARG A 101 -28.08 -7.35 17.14
N ALA A 102 -28.24 -8.64 17.44
CA ALA A 102 -29.11 -9.10 18.54
C ALA A 102 -28.59 -8.61 19.91
N ASN A 103 -27.28 -8.71 20.15
CA ASN A 103 -26.66 -8.21 21.38
C ASN A 103 -26.81 -6.67 21.51
N ASP A 104 -26.65 -5.93 20.42
CA ASP A 104 -26.82 -4.48 20.40
C ASP A 104 -28.26 -4.07 20.76
N LYS A 105 -29.26 -4.81 20.28
CA LYS A 105 -30.67 -4.61 20.69
C LYS A 105 -30.85 -4.81 22.19
N LYS A 106 -30.26 -5.86 22.77
CA LYS A 106 -30.30 -6.12 24.23
C LYS A 106 -29.62 -4.99 25.01
N LYS A 107 -28.43 -4.56 24.58
CA LYS A 107 -27.71 -3.43 25.19
C LYS A 107 -28.54 -2.15 25.12
N SER A 108 -29.09 -1.82 23.96
CA SER A 108 -29.92 -0.64 23.77
C SER A 108 -31.14 -0.66 24.69
N ARG A 109 -31.80 -1.82 24.83
CA ARG A 109 -32.93 -2.00 25.75
C ARG A 109 -32.51 -1.81 27.21
N ALA A 110 -31.42 -2.44 27.63
CA ALA A 110 -30.90 -2.33 28.99
C ALA A 110 -30.51 -0.89 29.37
N TRP A 111 -29.88 -0.17 28.45
CA TRP A 111 -29.52 1.24 28.65
C TRP A 111 -30.75 2.16 28.68
N SER A 112 -31.75 1.90 27.84
CA SER A 112 -33.01 2.66 27.86
C SER A 112 -33.73 2.50 29.20
N GLU A 113 -33.85 1.28 29.69
CA GLU A 113 -34.49 0.98 30.97
C GLU A 113 -33.71 1.58 32.17
N ALA A 114 -32.37 1.48 32.15
CA ALA A 114 -31.53 2.10 33.17
C ALA A 114 -31.67 3.63 33.19
N ASN A 115 -31.71 4.26 32.01
CA ASN A 115 -31.92 5.70 31.89
C ASN A 115 -33.31 6.11 32.36
N ALA A 116 -34.38 5.40 31.99
CA ALA A 116 -35.73 5.68 32.47
C ALA A 116 -35.83 5.60 34.01
N ALA A 117 -35.10 4.68 34.63
CA ALA A 117 -35.11 4.52 36.07
C ALA A 117 -34.33 5.61 36.82
N LEU A 118 -33.21 6.08 36.26
CA LEU A 118 -32.24 6.93 36.97
C LEU A 118 -32.16 8.37 36.46
N ARG A 119 -32.81 8.69 35.34
CA ARG A 119 -32.96 10.05 34.83
C ARG A 119 -34.37 10.58 35.06
N ASN A 120 -34.45 11.90 35.10
CA ASN A 120 -35.69 12.66 35.11
C ASN A 120 -36.22 12.79 33.68
N LYS A 121 -37.48 13.24 33.53
CA LYS A 121 -38.08 13.47 32.19
C LYS A 121 -37.32 14.52 31.37
N ASN A 122 -36.61 15.43 32.02
CA ASN A 122 -35.74 16.43 31.38
C ASN A 122 -34.33 15.89 31.01
N GLY A 123 -34.07 14.58 31.19
CA GLY A 123 -32.81 13.93 30.85
C GLY A 123 -31.68 14.07 31.87
N GLN A 124 -31.86 14.88 32.92
CA GLN A 124 -30.89 15.00 34.02
C GLN A 124 -30.90 13.75 34.91
N LEU A 125 -29.76 13.43 35.52
CA LEU A 125 -29.69 12.35 36.51
C LEU A 125 -30.47 12.75 37.78
N LYS A 126 -31.12 11.77 38.41
CA LYS A 126 -31.76 11.96 39.72
C LYS A 126 -30.73 12.37 40.77
N LYS A 127 -31.15 13.13 41.79
CA LYS A 127 -30.28 13.61 42.87
C LYS A 127 -29.49 12.45 43.49
N GLY A 128 -28.17 12.64 43.66
CA GLY A 128 -27.27 11.63 44.23
C GLY A 128 -26.98 10.43 43.31
N ARG A 129 -27.36 10.48 42.03
CA ARG A 129 -27.02 9.46 41.03
C ARG A 129 -25.98 9.96 40.04
N THR A 130 -25.13 9.05 39.61
CA THR A 130 -24.03 9.30 38.67
C THR A 130 -24.19 8.45 37.41
N GLN A 131 -23.47 8.79 36.34
CA GLN A 131 -23.44 7.94 35.13
C GLN A 131 -22.91 6.53 35.42
N LYS A 132 -22.03 6.38 36.42
CA LYS A 132 -21.54 5.08 36.87
C LYS A 132 -22.70 4.20 37.35
N ASP A 133 -23.65 4.75 38.10
CA ASP A 133 -24.83 4.02 38.58
C ASP A 133 -25.72 3.55 37.43
N VAL A 134 -25.87 4.40 36.39
CA VAL A 134 -26.60 4.04 35.17
C VAL A 134 -25.93 2.88 34.45
N ALA A 135 -24.61 2.94 34.27
CA ALA A 135 -23.85 1.87 33.62
C ALA A 135 -23.92 0.55 34.40
N GLN A 136 -23.78 0.61 35.74
CA GLN A 136 -23.90 -0.57 36.60
C GLN A 136 -25.30 -1.18 36.51
N ARG A 137 -26.36 -0.36 36.51
CA ARG A 137 -27.73 -0.83 36.36
C ARG A 137 -27.98 -1.41 34.98
N ALA A 138 -27.52 -0.77 33.91
CA ALA A 138 -27.62 -1.27 32.54
C ALA A 138 -26.94 -2.63 32.40
N ASN A 139 -25.74 -2.81 32.95
CA ASN A 139 -25.05 -4.10 32.95
C ASN A 139 -25.82 -5.18 33.74
N ARG A 140 -26.44 -4.82 34.86
CA ARG A 140 -27.28 -5.74 35.63
C ARG A 140 -28.52 -6.18 34.86
N ILE A 141 -29.17 -5.26 34.15
CA ILE A 141 -30.32 -5.55 33.28
C ILE A 141 -29.88 -6.42 32.10
N LEU A 142 -28.76 -6.08 31.45
CA LEU A 142 -28.23 -6.81 30.30
C LEU A 142 -27.93 -8.29 30.63
N ARG A 143 -27.44 -8.58 31.84
CA ARG A 143 -27.21 -9.97 32.31
C ARG A 143 -28.50 -10.79 32.43
N ARG A 144 -29.67 -10.15 32.46
CA ARG A 144 -30.98 -10.80 32.58
C ARG A 144 -31.71 -10.92 31.23
N LEU A 145 -31.19 -10.30 30.16
CA LEU A 145 -31.80 -10.27 28.82
C LEU A 145 -31.16 -11.28 27.88
#